data_AF-A0A7J7C4H2-F1
#
_entry.id   AF-A0A7J7C4H2-F1
#
_cell.length_a   1.000
_cell.length_b   1.000
_cell.length_c   1.000
_cell.angle_alpha   90.00
_cell.angle_beta   90.00
_cell.angle_gamma   90.00
#
_symmetry.space_group_name_H-M   'P 1'
#
loop_
_entity.id
_entity.type
_entity.pdbx_description
1 polymer ?
#
loop_
_entity_poly.entity_id
_entity_poly.type
_entity_poly.pdbx_seq_one_letter_code
_entity_poly.pdbx_strand_id
1 'polypeptide(L)'
;MEVKPSMSGQNRENIEDPDHFIQFLKAKFESFVSRVVALYGASNTTRKFVTADSTFNKAKIYSFAQCSPDISAGDCGKCLREAIESLPSCCTGKIGGRVLFPSCSIRYEEYAFYATTSSSKSKGSLRTIIAIVVSVTFVVVAVVLSGLIYWFLKKKKGKKHFHFVDERNGM
;
A
#
# COMPACT_ATOMS: atom_id res chain seq x y z
N MET A 1 -13.21 23.86 -22.27
CA MET A 1 -13.09 23.18 -20.96
C MET A 1 -14.49 22.90 -20.43
N GLU A 2 -14.72 21.74 -19.84
CA GLU A 2 -16.01 21.32 -19.29
C GLU A 2 -15.84 20.94 -17.82
N VAL A 3 -16.69 21.54 -16.96
CA VAL A 3 -16.74 21.29 -15.51
C VAL A 3 -18.05 20.68 -15.04
N LYS A 4 -18.94 20.33 -15.97
CA LYS A 4 -20.23 19.68 -15.69
C LYS A 4 -20.43 18.45 -16.59
N PRO A 5 -21.03 17.37 -16.06
CA PRO A 5 -21.41 17.18 -14.66
C PRO A 5 -20.19 17.13 -13.73
N SER A 6 -20.34 17.67 -12.52
CA SER A 6 -19.31 17.60 -11.49
C SER A 6 -19.62 16.46 -10.53
N MET A 7 -18.61 15.69 -10.17
CA MET A 7 -18.71 14.72 -9.08
C MET A 7 -17.64 15.02 -8.04
N SER A 8 -18.05 15.04 -6.79
CA SER A 8 -17.14 15.20 -5.65
C SER A 8 -17.31 14.03 -4.69
N GLY A 9 -16.27 13.74 -3.92
CA GLY A 9 -16.30 12.65 -2.95
C GLY A 9 -15.26 12.87 -1.88
N GLN A 10 -15.56 12.42 -0.66
CA GLN A 10 -14.74 12.69 0.49
C GLN A 10 -14.59 11.45 1.37
N ASN A 11 -13.49 11.36 2.09
CA ASN A 11 -13.28 10.35 3.12
C ASN A 11 -14.25 10.60 4.29
N ARG A 12 -14.59 9.53 5.02
CA ARG A 12 -15.46 9.62 6.21
C ARG A 12 -14.70 10.19 7.40
N GLU A 13 -13.40 9.90 7.48
CA GLU A 13 -12.51 10.33 8.55
C GLU A 13 -12.15 11.81 8.45
N ASN A 14 -11.95 12.43 9.61
CA ASN A 14 -11.68 13.86 9.75
C ASN A 14 -10.20 14.12 10.01
N ILE A 15 -9.70 15.27 9.55
CA ILE A 15 -8.37 15.78 9.87
C ILE A 15 -8.41 16.62 11.15
N GLU A 16 -7.33 16.63 11.93
CA GLU A 16 -7.26 17.37 13.20
C GLU A 16 -7.25 18.89 13.02
N ASP A 17 -6.60 19.39 11.97
CA ASP A 17 -6.39 20.83 11.72
C ASP A 17 -6.95 21.23 10.33
N PRO A 18 -8.28 21.37 10.20
CA PRO A 18 -8.95 21.53 8.91
C PRO A 18 -8.54 22.82 8.18
N ASP A 19 -8.32 23.91 8.91
CA ASP A 19 -8.06 25.23 8.35
C ASP A 19 -6.64 25.36 7.76
N HIS A 20 -5.62 24.85 8.45
CA HIS A 20 -4.27 24.80 7.88
C HIS A 20 -4.18 23.72 6.81
N PHE A 21 -4.91 22.62 6.96
CA PHE A 21 -4.89 21.54 5.97
C PHE A 21 -5.45 21.98 4.62
N ILE A 22 -6.55 22.74 4.58
CA ILE A 22 -7.09 23.23 3.30
C ILE A 22 -6.14 24.22 2.63
N GLN A 23 -5.46 25.08 3.39
CA GLN A 23 -4.44 25.99 2.85
C GLN A 23 -3.23 25.24 2.30
N PHE A 24 -2.78 24.22 3.03
CA PHE A 24 -1.72 23.31 2.58
C PHE A 24 -2.10 22.63 1.26
N LEU A 25 -3.31 22.08 1.16
CA LEU A 25 -3.80 21.43 -0.06
C LEU A 25 -3.86 22.41 -1.23
N LYS A 26 -4.40 23.62 -1.04
CA LYS A 26 -4.45 24.66 -2.08
C LYS A 26 -3.06 24.97 -2.63
N ALA A 27 -2.08 25.22 -1.75
CA ALA A 27 -0.70 25.50 -2.17
C ALA A 27 -0.06 24.31 -2.93
N LYS A 28 -0.32 23.07 -2.49
CA LYS A 28 0.17 21.87 -3.18
C LYS A 28 -0.45 21.71 -4.57
N PHE A 29 -1.75 21.89 -4.70
CA PHE A 29 -2.41 21.76 -6.00
C PHE A 29 -2.06 22.91 -6.95
N GLU A 30 -1.85 24.14 -6.48
CA GLU A 30 -1.32 25.22 -7.34
C GLU A 30 0.07 24.87 -7.91
N SER A 31 0.93 24.22 -7.13
CA SER A 31 2.19 23.69 -7.66
C SER A 31 1.96 22.62 -8.73
N PHE A 32 0.92 21.79 -8.58
CA PHE A 32 0.58 20.78 -9.59
C PHE A 32 0.05 21.41 -10.87
N VAL A 33 -0.74 22.50 -10.79
CA VAL A 33 -1.22 23.24 -11.97
C VAL A 33 -0.05 23.61 -12.87
N SER A 34 0.98 24.28 -12.32
CA SER A 34 2.17 24.67 -13.08
C SER A 34 2.90 23.48 -13.70
N ARG A 35 3.03 22.37 -12.95
CA ARG A 35 3.70 21.15 -13.42
C ARG A 35 2.92 20.45 -14.53
N VAL A 36 1.59 20.34 -14.43
CA VAL A 36 0.75 19.70 -15.44
C VAL A 36 0.73 20.55 -16.72
N VAL A 37 0.60 21.88 -16.61
CA VAL A 37 0.63 22.80 -17.74
C VAL A 37 1.97 22.72 -18.50
N ALA A 38 3.09 22.59 -17.79
CA ALA A 38 4.41 22.42 -18.42
C ALA A 38 4.52 21.15 -19.28
N LEU A 39 3.72 20.10 -19.00
CA LEU A 39 3.72 18.86 -19.81
C LEU A 39 3.13 19.06 -21.20
N TYR A 40 2.44 20.16 -21.48
CA TYR A 40 1.88 20.45 -22.81
C TYR A 40 2.97 20.87 -23.82
N GLY A 41 4.07 21.47 -23.36
CA GLY A 41 5.22 21.79 -24.21
C GLY A 41 6.15 20.59 -24.47
N ALA A 42 5.95 19.48 -23.76
CA ALA A 42 6.71 18.25 -23.95
C ALA A 42 6.02 17.36 -25.00
N SER A 43 6.57 17.37 -26.22
CA SER A 43 6.03 16.79 -27.47
C SER A 43 5.58 15.31 -27.44
N ASN A 44 5.81 14.54 -26.36
CA ASN A 44 5.64 13.08 -26.35
C ASN A 44 4.87 12.50 -25.15
N THR A 45 4.00 13.27 -24.49
CA THR A 45 3.19 12.73 -23.38
C THR A 45 1.70 12.92 -23.61
N THR A 46 0.97 11.83 -23.87
CA THR A 46 -0.49 11.77 -23.72
C THR A 46 -0.91 11.87 -22.24
N ARG A 47 0.05 11.72 -21.32
CA ARG A 47 -0.15 11.76 -19.88
C ARG A 47 0.00 13.19 -19.34
N LYS A 48 -1.12 13.87 -19.10
CA LYS A 48 -1.17 15.21 -18.48
C LYS A 48 -1.55 15.11 -17.01
N PHE A 49 -0.70 14.45 -16.21
CA PHE A 49 -0.93 14.30 -14.78
C PHE A 49 0.34 14.39 -13.96
N VAL A 50 0.15 14.72 -12.68
CA VAL A 50 1.19 14.81 -11.67
C VAL A 50 0.71 14.09 -10.42
N THR A 51 1.62 13.37 -9.78
CA THR A 51 1.47 12.85 -8.42
C THR A 51 2.57 13.41 -7.52
N ALA A 52 2.30 13.51 -6.22
CA ALA A 52 3.34 13.68 -5.21
C ALA A 52 2.82 13.23 -3.85
N ASP A 53 3.71 12.68 -3.04
CA ASP A 53 3.49 12.53 -1.61
C ASP A 53 4.01 13.76 -0.85
N SER A 54 3.39 14.04 0.28
CA SER A 54 3.75 15.14 1.16
C SER A 54 3.44 14.76 2.60
N THR A 55 3.82 15.60 3.56
CA THR A 55 3.58 15.32 4.98
C THR A 55 2.90 16.54 5.60
N PHE A 56 1.79 16.32 6.31
CA PHE A 56 1.06 17.32 7.07
C PHE A 56 0.85 16.78 8.49
N ASN A 57 1.31 17.49 9.53
CA ASN A 57 1.21 17.06 10.93
C ASN A 57 1.58 15.58 11.16
N LYS A 58 2.67 15.12 10.53
CA LYS A 58 3.19 13.73 10.55
C LYS A 58 2.39 12.71 9.73
N ALA A 59 1.18 13.04 9.27
CA ALA A 59 0.42 12.23 8.33
C ALA A 59 0.99 12.34 6.91
N LYS A 60 1.05 11.21 6.18
CA LYS A 60 1.44 11.18 4.77
C LYS A 60 0.23 11.50 3.90
N ILE A 61 0.38 12.44 3.00
CA ILE A 61 -0.69 12.86 2.09
C ILE A 61 -0.26 12.57 0.66
N TYR A 62 -0.99 11.67 0.02
CA TYR A 62 -0.83 11.31 -1.38
C TYR A 62 -1.76 12.20 -2.20
N SER A 63 -1.25 12.83 -3.24
CA SER A 63 -2.04 13.78 -4.03
C SER A 63 -1.79 13.60 -5.53
N PHE A 64 -2.83 13.82 -6.34
CA PHE A 64 -2.70 13.87 -7.79
C PHE A 64 -3.57 14.95 -8.42
N ALA A 65 -3.12 15.46 -9.57
CA ALA A 65 -3.90 16.30 -10.47
C ALA A 65 -3.74 15.80 -11.91
N GLN A 66 -4.81 15.82 -12.69
CA GLN A 66 -4.83 15.38 -14.08
C GLN A 66 -5.75 16.25 -14.93
N CYS A 67 -5.33 16.52 -16.17
CA CYS A 67 -6.18 17.08 -17.22
C CYS A 67 -6.44 16.03 -18.31
N SER A 68 -7.56 16.19 -19.02
CA SER A 68 -7.82 15.42 -20.23
C SER A 68 -6.83 15.84 -21.33
N PRO A 69 -6.41 14.94 -22.22
CA PRO A 69 -5.38 15.24 -23.22
C PRO A 69 -5.88 16.14 -24.37
N ASP A 70 -7.19 16.30 -24.53
CA ASP A 70 -7.88 16.99 -25.62
C ASP A 70 -8.08 18.50 -25.40
N ILE A 71 -7.76 19.03 -24.21
CA ILE A 71 -7.91 20.46 -23.89
C ILE A 71 -6.59 21.22 -24.00
N SER A 72 -6.66 22.55 -24.14
CA SER A 72 -5.47 23.41 -24.18
C SER A 72 -4.76 23.48 -22.81
N ALA A 73 -3.49 23.88 -22.80
CA ALA A 73 -2.73 24.09 -21.57
C ALA A 73 -3.36 25.16 -20.66
N GLY A 74 -3.90 26.23 -21.26
CA GLY A 74 -4.62 27.28 -20.53
C GLY A 74 -5.92 26.78 -19.92
N ASP A 75 -6.69 25.98 -20.65
CA ASP A 75 -7.93 25.36 -20.17
C ASP A 75 -7.69 24.34 -19.07
N CYS A 76 -6.61 23.56 -19.17
CA CYS A 76 -6.17 22.67 -18.11
C CYS A 76 -5.89 23.44 -16.81
N GLY A 77 -5.13 24.54 -16.91
CA GLY A 77 -4.84 25.37 -15.76
C GLY A 77 -6.08 26.02 -15.13
N LYS A 78 -7.07 26.41 -15.94
CA LYS A 78 -8.35 26.93 -15.43
C LYS A 78 -9.16 25.85 -14.74
N CYS A 79 -9.35 24.70 -15.38
CA CYS A 79 -10.13 23.59 -14.83
C CYS A 79 -9.57 23.11 -13.48
N LEU A 80 -8.24 22.94 -13.38
CA LEU A 80 -7.62 22.50 -12.13
C LEU A 80 -7.81 23.53 -11.00
N ARG A 81 -7.76 24.84 -11.28
CA ARG A 81 -8.04 25.86 -10.27
C ARG A 81 -9.49 25.87 -9.82
N GLU A 82 -10.42 25.68 -10.75
CA GLU A 82 -11.84 25.52 -10.44
C GLU A 82 -12.09 24.28 -9.55
N ALA A 83 -11.31 23.21 -9.76
CA ALA A 83 -11.36 22.02 -8.91
C ALA A 83 -10.79 22.30 -7.51
N ILE A 84 -9.70 23.08 -7.40
CA ILE A 84 -9.12 23.53 -6.12
C ILE A 84 -10.12 24.40 -5.35
N GLU A 85 -10.79 25.32 -6.03
CA GLU A 85 -11.82 26.20 -5.45
C GLU A 85 -13.06 25.44 -4.98
N SER A 86 -13.30 24.24 -5.52
CA SER A 86 -14.39 23.35 -5.10
C SER A 86 -14.06 22.54 -3.83
N LEU A 87 -12.79 22.49 -3.40
CA LEU A 87 -12.37 21.72 -2.22
C LEU A 87 -13.08 22.16 -0.93
N PRO A 88 -13.20 23.47 -0.60
CA PRO A 88 -13.87 23.89 0.62
C PRO A 88 -15.33 23.44 0.70
N SER A 89 -16.05 23.48 -0.43
CA SER A 89 -17.44 23.01 -0.48
C SER A 89 -17.58 21.49 -0.50
N CYS A 90 -16.61 20.78 -1.07
CA CYS A 90 -16.67 19.32 -1.17
C CYS A 90 -16.24 18.61 0.11
N CYS A 91 -15.07 18.99 0.63
CA CYS A 91 -14.27 18.07 1.43
C CYS A 91 -13.53 18.74 2.60
N THR A 92 -14.01 19.90 3.09
CA THR A 92 -13.42 20.59 4.25
C THR A 92 -13.34 19.65 5.46
N GLY A 93 -12.16 19.61 6.06
CA GLY A 93 -11.89 18.82 7.27
C GLY A 93 -11.81 17.31 7.07
N LYS A 94 -11.74 16.82 5.84
CA LYS A 94 -11.59 15.38 5.54
C LYS A 94 -10.17 15.01 5.19
N ILE A 95 -9.70 13.84 5.66
CA ILE A 95 -8.36 13.31 5.37
C ILE A 95 -8.18 12.90 3.89
N GLY A 96 -9.29 12.80 3.15
CA GLY A 96 -9.29 12.49 1.73
C GLY A 96 -10.46 13.17 1.02
N GLY A 97 -10.22 13.53 -0.23
CA GLY A 97 -11.17 14.27 -1.06
C GLY A 97 -10.82 14.16 -2.54
N ARG A 98 -11.85 14.19 -3.39
CA ARG A 98 -11.72 14.22 -4.85
C ARG A 98 -12.74 15.16 -5.47
N VAL A 99 -12.30 15.86 -6.52
CA VAL A 99 -13.16 16.64 -7.41
C VAL A 99 -12.91 16.14 -8.82
N LEU A 100 -13.98 15.75 -9.50
CA LEU A 100 -13.98 15.19 -10.84
C LEU A 100 -14.83 16.09 -11.74
N PHE A 101 -14.17 16.64 -12.74
CA PHE A 101 -14.77 17.34 -13.87
C PHE A 101 -14.46 16.54 -15.15
N PRO A 102 -15.25 16.70 -16.23
CA PRO A 102 -14.94 16.06 -17.51
C PRO A 102 -13.53 16.41 -18.03
N SER A 103 -13.11 17.67 -17.86
CA SER A 103 -11.80 18.14 -18.34
C SER A 103 -10.64 17.93 -17.36
N CYS A 104 -10.88 17.70 -16.07
CA CYS A 104 -9.79 17.54 -15.10
C CYS A 104 -10.23 16.89 -13.79
N SER A 105 -9.26 16.40 -13.02
CA SER A 105 -9.50 15.85 -11.69
C SER A 105 -8.38 16.16 -10.72
N ILE A 106 -8.76 16.28 -9.45
CA ILE A 106 -7.83 16.31 -8.31
C ILE A 106 -8.27 15.30 -7.27
N ARG A 107 -7.32 14.71 -6.55
CA ARG A 107 -7.59 13.89 -5.37
C ARG A 107 -6.43 13.95 -4.39
N TYR A 108 -6.77 13.88 -3.12
CA TYR A 108 -5.83 13.63 -2.05
C TYR A 108 -6.39 12.56 -1.11
N GLU A 109 -5.50 11.78 -0.50
CA GLU A 109 -5.82 10.76 0.51
C GLU A 109 -4.62 10.60 1.47
N GLU A 110 -4.88 10.10 2.68
CA GLU A 110 -3.84 9.71 3.63
C GLU A 110 -3.20 8.35 3.31
N TYR A 111 -3.80 7.58 2.38
CA TYR A 111 -3.27 6.30 1.88
C TYR A 111 -2.82 6.40 0.42
N ALA A 112 -1.85 5.57 0.05
CA ALA A 112 -1.37 5.51 -1.32
C ALA A 112 -2.43 4.93 -2.28
N PHE A 113 -2.72 5.63 -3.37
CA PHE A 113 -3.64 5.19 -4.42
C PHE A 113 -3.03 5.18 -5.83
N TYR A 114 -1.74 5.48 -5.94
CA TYR A 114 -0.92 5.28 -7.13
C TYR A 114 0.30 4.44 -6.75
N ALA A 115 0.97 3.86 -7.75
CA ALA A 115 2.21 3.14 -7.53
C ALA A 115 3.25 4.11 -6.96
N THR A 116 3.49 4.00 -5.66
CA THR A 116 4.59 4.70 -5.00
C THR A 116 5.86 3.92 -5.29
N THR A 117 6.93 4.60 -5.68
CA THR A 117 8.28 3.99 -5.76
C THR A 117 8.73 3.45 -4.39
N SER A 118 8.09 3.89 -3.30
CA SER A 118 8.15 3.34 -1.94
C SER A 118 7.17 2.19 -1.68
N SER A 119 6.75 1.44 -2.71
CA SER A 119 6.33 0.07 -2.44
C SER A 119 7.57 -0.64 -1.92
N SER A 120 7.71 -0.66 -0.59
CA SER A 120 8.45 -1.72 0.06
C SER A 120 7.77 -3.00 -0.41
N LYS A 121 8.26 -3.58 -1.52
CA LYS A 121 8.37 -5.03 -1.60
C LYS A 121 8.94 -5.37 -0.24
N SER A 122 8.15 -6.03 0.59
CA SER A 122 8.66 -6.77 1.72
C SER A 122 9.72 -7.68 1.12
N LYS A 123 10.97 -7.19 1.06
CA LYS A 123 12.13 -8.05 0.95
C LYS A 123 12.16 -8.68 2.32
N GLY A 124 11.36 -9.74 2.48
CA GLY A 124 11.61 -10.70 3.53
C GLY A 124 13.11 -10.96 3.47
N SER A 125 13.82 -10.47 4.48
CA SER A 125 15.27 -10.52 4.49
C SER A 125 15.66 -11.96 4.26
N LEU A 126 16.52 -12.23 3.28
CA LEU A 126 16.99 -13.58 2.98
C LEU A 126 17.52 -14.27 4.25
N ARG A 127 18.02 -13.49 5.21
CA ARG A 127 18.40 -13.94 6.56
C ARG A 127 17.23 -14.53 7.36
N THR A 128 16.05 -13.90 7.31
CA THR A 128 14.82 -14.39 7.95
C THR A 128 14.32 -15.66 7.26
N ILE A 129 14.37 -15.73 5.92
CA ILE A 129 13.99 -16.94 5.17
C ILE A 129 14.91 -18.12 5.52
N ILE A 130 16.24 -17.90 5.53
CA ILE A 130 17.21 -18.92 5.92
C ILE A 130 16.97 -19.38 7.37
N ALA A 131 16.71 -18.46 8.31
CA ALA A 131 16.45 -18.82 9.70
C ALA A 131 15.19 -19.70 9.88
N ILE A 132 14.11 -19.41 9.15
CA ILE A 132 12.89 -20.23 9.19
C ILE A 132 13.14 -21.60 8.56
N VAL A 133 13.81 -21.67 7.42
CA VAL A 133 14.08 -22.96 6.75
C VAL A 133 15.00 -23.83 7.62
N VAL A 134 16.05 -23.27 8.22
CA VAL A 134 16.98 -24.00 9.09
C VAL A 134 16.30 -24.48 10.38
N SER A 135 15.41 -23.67 10.96
CA SER A 135 14.67 -24.10 12.17
C SER A 135 13.67 -25.21 11.88
N VAL A 136 12.91 -25.13 10.78
CA VAL A 136 11.94 -26.16 10.39
C VAL A 136 12.65 -27.48 10.06
N THR A 137 13.76 -27.46 9.32
CA THR A 137 14.50 -28.69 8.98
C THR A 137 15.07 -29.37 10.22
N PHE A 138 15.62 -28.60 11.17
CA PHE A 138 16.13 -29.14 12.43
C PHE A 138 15.04 -29.83 13.26
N VAL A 139 13.86 -29.22 13.38
CA VAL A 139 12.72 -29.79 14.13
C VAL A 139 12.24 -31.09 13.49
N VAL A 140 12.09 -31.14 12.17
CA VAL A 140 11.65 -32.35 11.46
C VAL A 140 12.64 -33.49 11.66
N VAL A 141 13.94 -33.23 11.56
CA VAL A 141 14.99 -34.24 11.77
C VAL A 141 14.96 -34.78 13.20
N ALA A 142 14.79 -33.91 14.20
CA ALA A 142 14.70 -34.33 15.61
C ALA A 142 13.48 -35.23 15.88
N VAL A 143 12.32 -34.91 15.28
CA VAL A 143 11.09 -35.72 15.42
C VAL A 143 11.27 -37.11 14.77
N VAL A 144 11.88 -37.17 13.58
CA VAL A 144 12.14 -38.44 12.90
C VAL A 144 13.11 -39.31 13.71
N LEU A 145 14.23 -38.73 14.19
CA LEU A 145 15.21 -39.47 14.97
C LEU A 145 14.63 -39.96 16.31
N SER A 146 13.90 -39.12 17.02
CA SER A 146 13.24 -39.53 18.27
C SER A 146 12.21 -40.63 18.05
N GLY A 147 11.43 -40.57 16.96
CA GLY A 147 10.49 -41.63 16.56
C GLY A 147 11.21 -42.95 16.24
N LEU A 148 12.31 -42.91 15.48
CA LEU A 148 13.12 -44.10 15.17
C LEU A 148 13.75 -44.69 16.44
N ILE A 149 14.35 -43.86 17.30
CA ILE A 149 14.93 -44.30 18.58
C ILE A 149 13.85 -44.96 19.45
N TYR A 150 12.69 -44.33 19.57
CA TYR A 150 11.56 -44.89 20.31
C TYR A 150 11.13 -46.25 19.75
N TRP A 151 11.01 -46.38 18.42
CA TRP A 151 10.70 -47.64 17.75
C TRP A 151 11.74 -48.72 18.03
N PHE A 152 13.04 -48.39 17.96
CA PHE A 152 14.14 -49.32 18.26
C PHE A 152 14.15 -49.76 19.73
N LEU A 153 13.91 -48.84 20.67
CA LEU A 153 13.81 -49.16 22.09
C LEU A 153 12.61 -50.08 22.39
N LYS A 154 11.47 -49.85 21.74
CA LYS A 154 10.30 -50.74 21.84
C LYS A 154 10.58 -52.13 21.26
N LYS A 155 11.28 -52.22 20.11
CA LYS A 155 11.70 -53.49 19.51
C LYS A 155 12.67 -54.25 20.43
N LYS A 156 13.59 -53.57 21.12
CA LYS A 156 14.48 -54.20 22.12
C LYS A 156 13.71 -54.71 23.35
N LYS A 157 12.71 -53.98 23.85
CA LYS A 157 11.85 -54.45 24.97
C LYS A 157 11.01 -55.68 24.57
N GLY A 158 10.49 -55.72 23.35
CA GLY A 158 9.77 -56.89 22.82
C GLY A 158 10.62 -58.16 22.74
N LYS A 159 11.90 -58.04 22.38
CA LYS A 159 12.84 -59.17 22.36
C LYS A 159 13.20 -59.68 23.77
N LYS A 160 13.31 -58.79 24.76
CA LYS A 160 13.62 -59.17 26.16
C LYS A 160 12.45 -59.88 26.85
N HIS A 161 11.21 -59.52 26.55
CA HIS A 161 10.03 -60.19 27.12
C HIS A 161 9.87 -61.63 26.60
N PHE A 162 10.22 -61.89 25.33
CA PHE A 162 10.16 -63.25 24.76
C PHE A 162 11.19 -64.19 25.39
N HIS A 163 12.41 -63.73 25.67
CA HIS A 163 13.44 -64.53 26.34
C HIS A 163 13.09 -64.89 27.79
N PHE A 164 12.33 -64.04 28.50
CA PHE A 164 11.87 -64.31 29.88
C PHE A 164 10.62 -65.20 29.96
N VAL A 165 9.86 -65.34 28.86
CA VAL A 165 8.72 -66.28 28.79
C VAL A 165 9.20 -67.71 28.50
N ASP A 166 10.29 -67.88 27.74
CA ASP A 166 10.89 -69.19 27.44
C ASP A 166 11.50 -69.85 28.70
N GLU A 167 12.22 -69.08 29.54
CA GLU A 167 12.82 -69.57 30.78
C GLU A 167 11.82 -69.96 31.88
N ARG A 168 10.55 -69.52 31.80
CA ARG A 168 9.48 -69.87 32.76
C ARG A 168 8.59 -71.03 32.34
N ASN A 169 8.65 -71.47 31.09
CA ASN A 169 7.84 -72.58 30.57
C ASN A 169 8.65 -73.89 30.40
N GLY A 170 9.90 -73.91 30.89
CA GLY A 170 10.81 -75.06 30.85
C GLY A 170 11.05 -75.75 32.20
N MET A 171 10.07 -75.72 33.13
CA MET A 171 9.99 -76.58 34.31
C MET A 171 8.62 -77.26 34.38
#